data_AF-A0A4Q8AC44-F1
#
_entry.id   AF-A0A4Q8AC44-F1
#
_cell.length_a   1.000
_cell.length_b   1.000
_cell.length_c   1.000
_cell.angle_alpha   90.00
_cell.angle_beta   90.00
_cell.angle_gamma   90.00
#
_symmetry.space_group_name_H-M   'P 1'
#
loop_
_entity.id
_entity.type
_entity.pdbx_description
1 polymer ?
#
loop_
_entity_poly.entity_id
_entity_poly.type
_entity_poly.pdbx_seq_one_letter_code
_entity_poly.pdbx_strand_id
1 'polypeptide(L)'
;MHDRPAIRQLHLAGGSIRGIARDRAASRNAVRRALTAGAQETYWRPSAAEEAEPAVRDVLADYPNMTVSDIALMVDWRHSRRHLSDLVARLRPEFEHRTVLDARPLAGIRQGSLGACRTVRAGPLSAPKLTNVREASHGG
;
A
#
# COMPACT_ATOMS: atom_id res chain seq x y z
N MET A 1 14.91 10.11 -21.46
CA MET A 1 13.46 9.96 -21.71
C MET A 1 13.07 11.05 -22.70
N HIS A 2 12.61 10.70 -23.92
CA HIS A 2 12.23 11.72 -24.91
C HIS A 2 10.76 12.11 -24.73
N ASP A 3 10.49 13.40 -24.78
CA ASP A 3 9.15 13.99 -24.69
C ASP A 3 8.30 13.56 -25.91
N ARG A 4 7.32 12.68 -25.66
CA ARG A 4 6.43 12.13 -26.70
C ARG A 4 5.48 13.19 -27.27
N PRO A 5 4.84 14.07 -26.47
CA PRO A 5 4.09 15.21 -26.98
C PRO A 5 4.90 16.04 -27.98
N ALA A 6 6.14 16.39 -27.66
CA ALA A 6 6.98 17.21 -28.53
C ALA A 6 7.30 16.50 -29.87
N ILE A 7 7.51 15.19 -29.84
CA ILE A 7 7.69 14.36 -31.05
C ILE A 7 6.42 14.34 -31.90
N ARG A 8 5.24 14.21 -31.28
CA ARG A 8 3.95 14.23 -31.99
C ARG A 8 3.70 15.58 -32.64
N GLN A 9 3.96 16.69 -31.95
CA GLN A 9 3.77 18.03 -32.49
C GLN A 9 4.63 18.29 -33.74
N LEU A 10 5.90 17.87 -33.72
CA LEU A 10 6.74 17.98 -34.93
C LEU A 10 6.23 17.12 -36.09
N HIS A 11 5.67 15.95 -35.80
CA HIS A 11 5.12 15.09 -36.85
C HIS A 11 3.86 15.68 -37.47
N LEU A 12 2.99 16.28 -36.65
CA LEU A 12 1.81 17.03 -37.10
C LEU A 12 2.19 18.25 -37.95
N ALA A 13 3.32 18.91 -37.64
CA ALA A 13 3.88 19.99 -38.45
C ALA A 13 4.57 19.53 -39.75
N GLY A 14 4.44 18.25 -40.14
CA GLY A 14 5.00 17.71 -41.39
C GLY A 14 6.43 17.16 -41.27
N GLY A 15 6.98 17.06 -40.06
CA GLY A 15 8.32 16.54 -39.81
C GLY A 15 8.45 15.04 -40.15
N SER A 16 9.52 14.68 -40.87
CA SER A 16 9.86 13.27 -41.13
C SER A 16 10.43 12.58 -39.88
N ILE A 17 10.22 11.26 -39.75
CA ILE A 17 10.75 10.47 -38.61
C ILE A 17 12.26 10.67 -38.41
N ARG A 18 13.03 10.75 -39.52
CA ARG A 18 14.48 10.96 -39.45
C ARG A 18 14.84 12.38 -39.02
N GLY A 19 14.09 13.39 -39.46
CA GLY A 19 14.28 14.78 -39.05
C GLY A 19 13.99 14.96 -37.56
N ILE A 20 12.86 14.44 -37.09
CA ILE A 20 12.44 14.50 -35.69
C ILE A 20 13.44 13.76 -34.78
N ALA A 21 13.92 12.59 -35.20
CA ALA A 21 14.94 11.84 -34.48
C ALA A 21 16.23 12.66 -34.28
N ARG A 22 16.65 13.41 -35.31
CA ARG A 22 17.84 14.27 -35.23
C ARG A 22 17.58 15.50 -34.35
N ASP A 23 16.44 16.16 -34.50
CA ASP A 23 16.07 17.36 -33.74
C ASP A 23 15.89 17.07 -32.24
N ARG A 24 15.26 15.96 -31.88
CA ARG A 24 14.98 15.58 -30.48
C ARG A 24 16.04 14.69 -29.84
N ALA A 25 17.18 14.50 -30.52
CA ALA A 25 18.23 13.55 -30.17
C ALA A 25 17.69 12.14 -29.82
N ALA A 26 16.61 11.72 -30.48
CA ALA A 26 15.88 10.49 -30.20
C ALA A 26 16.20 9.40 -31.22
N SER A 27 16.11 8.13 -30.82
CA SER A 27 16.20 7.05 -31.79
C SER A 27 14.96 7.02 -32.70
N ARG A 28 15.13 6.57 -33.95
CA ARG A 28 14.00 6.40 -34.89
C ARG A 28 12.91 5.47 -34.32
N ASN A 29 13.32 4.47 -33.53
CA ASN A 29 12.41 3.57 -32.85
C ASN A 29 11.63 4.26 -31.72
N ALA A 30 12.26 5.20 -31.00
CA ALA A 30 11.58 6.02 -30.00
C ALA A 30 10.53 6.93 -30.65
N VAL A 31 10.85 7.54 -31.80
CA VAL A 31 9.89 8.32 -32.59
C VAL A 31 8.73 7.44 -33.06
N ARG A 32 9.02 6.26 -33.64
CA ARG A 32 7.98 5.30 -34.06
C ARG A 32 7.06 4.87 -32.89
N ARG A 33 7.64 4.62 -31.72
CA ARG A 33 6.87 4.29 -30.50
C ARG A 33 6.05 5.47 -29.96
N ALA A 34 6.53 6.70 -30.10
CA ALA A 34 5.79 7.89 -29.68
C ALA A 34 4.56 8.15 -30.58
N LEU A 35 4.66 7.79 -31.87
CA LEU A 35 3.59 7.89 -32.87
C LEU A 35 2.62 6.71 -32.86
N THR A 36 2.89 5.64 -32.10
CA THR A 36 1.98 4.49 -32.02
C THR A 36 0.67 4.90 -31.33
N ALA A 37 -0.46 4.56 -31.95
CA ALA A 37 -1.79 4.80 -31.37
C ALA A 37 -1.90 4.10 -30.00
N GLY A 38 -2.39 4.81 -28.98
CA GLY A 38 -2.47 4.31 -27.61
C GLY A 38 -1.18 4.36 -26.80
N ALA A 39 -0.08 4.90 -27.36
CA ALA A 39 1.12 5.17 -26.56
C ALA A 39 0.84 6.28 -25.54
N GLN A 40 1.01 5.96 -24.25
CA GLN A 40 0.91 6.93 -23.15
C GLN A 40 1.88 8.11 -23.37
N GLU A 41 1.41 9.35 -23.18
CA GLU A 41 2.20 10.55 -23.45
C GLU A 41 3.38 10.70 -22.48
N THR A 42 3.10 10.35 -21.23
CA THR A 42 4.07 10.35 -20.13
C THR A 42 4.21 8.93 -19.62
N TYR A 43 5.45 8.52 -19.31
CA TYR A 43 5.67 7.27 -18.59
C TYR A 43 5.11 7.43 -17.17
N TRP A 44 4.03 6.69 -16.88
CA TRP A 44 3.44 6.60 -15.56
C TRP A 44 3.54 5.16 -15.07
N ARG A 45 4.09 4.97 -13.87
CA ARG A 45 4.01 3.71 -13.13
C ARG A 45 3.35 4.05 -11.80
N PRO A 46 2.23 3.41 -11.43
CA PRO A 46 1.66 3.62 -10.11
C PRO A 46 2.72 3.28 -9.07
N SER A 47 2.83 4.15 -8.07
CA SER A 47 3.58 3.83 -6.88
C SER A 47 2.95 2.63 -6.18
N ALA A 48 3.75 1.89 -5.42
CA ALA A 48 3.23 0.78 -4.63
C ALA A 48 2.07 1.20 -3.70
N ALA A 49 2.08 2.45 -3.24
CA ALA A 49 1.01 3.00 -2.41
C ALA A 49 -0.29 3.17 -3.21
N GLU A 50 -0.23 3.70 -4.43
CA GLU A 50 -1.39 3.84 -5.32
C GLU A 50 -1.94 2.47 -5.75
N GLU A 51 -1.06 1.48 -5.93
CA GLU A 51 -1.47 0.11 -6.25
C GLU A 51 -2.17 -0.58 -5.06
N ALA A 52 -1.73 -0.33 -3.83
CA ALA A 52 -2.33 -0.90 -2.62
C ALA A 52 -3.52 -0.10 -2.06
N GLU A 53 -3.75 1.12 -2.55
CA GLU A 53 -4.80 2.02 -2.07
C GLU A 53 -6.20 1.37 -2.05
N PRO A 54 -6.64 0.62 -3.08
CA PRO A 54 -7.93 -0.06 -3.04
C PRO A 54 -8.04 -1.09 -1.91
N ALA A 55 -6.99 -1.90 -1.70
CA ALA A 55 -6.97 -2.92 -0.65
C ALA A 55 -6.96 -2.29 0.75
N VAL A 56 -6.25 -1.18 0.94
CA VAL A 56 -6.24 -0.45 2.22
C VAL A 56 -7.61 0.18 2.49
N ARG A 57 -8.31 0.69 1.47
CA ARG A 57 -9.69 1.18 1.64
C ARG A 57 -10.65 0.08 2.07
N ASP A 58 -10.55 -1.10 1.49
CA ASP A 58 -11.39 -2.25 1.88
C ASP A 58 -11.19 -2.61 3.35
N VAL A 59 -9.93 -2.65 3.81
CA VAL A 59 -9.61 -2.92 5.22
C VAL A 59 -10.12 -1.82 6.15
N LEU A 60 -9.94 -0.54 5.79
CA LEU A 60 -10.41 0.59 6.61
C LEU A 60 -11.93 0.73 6.62
N ALA A 61 -12.62 0.28 5.56
CA ALA A 61 -14.07 0.25 5.51
C ALA A 61 -14.64 -0.71 6.56
N ASP A 62 -14.01 -1.88 6.75
CA ASP A 62 -14.44 -2.86 7.74
C ASP A 62 -13.85 -2.62 9.13
N TYR A 63 -12.61 -2.12 9.20
CA TYR A 63 -11.83 -1.95 10.43
C TYR A 63 -11.14 -0.57 10.49
N PRO A 64 -11.89 0.53 10.69
CA PRO A 64 -11.35 1.89 10.65
C PRO A 64 -10.28 2.16 11.72
N ASN A 65 -10.31 1.42 12.82
CA ASN A 65 -9.37 1.57 13.94
C ASN A 65 -8.12 0.68 13.84
N MET A 66 -8.01 -0.21 12.85
CA MET A 66 -6.93 -1.19 12.73
C MET A 66 -5.53 -0.55 12.62
N THR A 67 -4.53 -1.14 13.27
CA THR A 67 -3.17 -0.58 13.28
C THR A 67 -2.51 -0.70 11.90
N VAL A 68 -1.57 0.20 11.59
CA VAL A 68 -0.81 0.14 10.33
C VAL A 68 -0.05 -1.18 10.18
N SER A 69 0.41 -1.77 11.29
CA SER A 69 1.06 -3.09 11.26
C SER A 69 0.11 -4.18 10.78
N ASP A 70 -1.12 -4.19 11.28
CA ASP A 70 -2.09 -5.23 10.94
C ASP A 70 -2.59 -5.05 9.50
N ILE A 71 -2.80 -3.80 9.07
CA ILE A 71 -3.12 -3.48 7.68
C ILE A 71 -2.01 -3.99 6.74
N ALA A 72 -0.74 -3.81 7.13
CA ALA A 72 0.40 -4.29 6.33
C ALA A 72 0.36 -5.80 6.11
N LEU A 73 -0.04 -6.57 7.13
CA LEU A 73 -0.18 -8.02 7.03
C LEU A 73 -1.37 -8.39 6.13
N MET A 74 -2.50 -7.70 6.28
CA MET A 74 -3.72 -7.98 5.52
C MET A 74 -3.56 -7.75 4.02
N VAL A 75 -2.78 -6.73 3.63
CA VAL A 75 -2.56 -6.39 2.22
C VAL A 75 -1.28 -7.01 1.64
N ASP A 76 -0.62 -7.91 2.37
CA ASP A 76 0.69 -8.49 2.02
C ASP A 76 1.72 -7.43 1.61
N TRP A 77 1.87 -6.38 2.41
CA TRP A 77 2.70 -5.23 2.08
C TRP A 77 4.20 -5.57 2.12
N ARG A 78 4.87 -5.49 0.96
CA ARG A 78 6.31 -5.83 0.81
C ARG A 78 7.24 -4.62 0.68
N HIS A 79 6.71 -3.41 0.85
CA HIS A 79 7.45 -2.17 0.65
C HIS A 79 7.71 -1.42 1.97
N SER A 80 8.21 -0.19 1.87
CA SER A 80 8.50 0.65 3.03
C SER A 80 7.26 0.84 3.91
N ARG A 81 7.40 0.57 5.21
CA ARG A 81 6.35 0.83 6.21
C ARG A 81 5.93 2.30 6.23
N ARG A 82 6.86 3.22 5.97
CA ARG A 82 6.56 4.66 5.94
C ARG A 82 5.54 5.02 4.86
N HIS A 83 5.67 4.46 3.66
CA HIS A 83 4.73 4.70 2.57
C HIS A 83 3.32 4.20 2.91
N LEU A 84 3.21 3.05 3.58
CA LEU A 84 1.94 2.53 4.04
C LEU A 84 1.34 3.41 5.16
N SER A 85 2.15 3.84 6.14
CA SER A 85 1.70 4.77 7.18
C SER A 85 1.16 6.07 6.59
N ASP A 86 1.87 6.66 5.63
CA ASP A 86 1.46 7.90 4.96
C ASP A 86 0.17 7.70 4.14
N LEU A 87 -0.03 6.53 3.55
CA LEU A 87 -1.27 6.18 2.85
C LEU A 87 -2.44 6.01 3.83
N VAL A 88 -2.26 5.24 4.90
CA VAL A 88 -3.29 5.01 5.92
C VAL A 88 -3.69 6.30 6.61
N ALA A 89 -2.72 7.17 6.95
CA ALA A 89 -3.00 8.46 7.57
C ALA A 89 -3.85 9.39 6.67
N ARG A 90 -3.66 9.30 5.34
CA ARG A 90 -4.48 10.04 4.37
C ARG A 90 -5.90 9.50 4.26
N LEU A 91 -6.06 8.17 4.28
CA LEU A 91 -7.36 7.52 4.08
C LEU A 91 -8.22 7.47 5.34
N ARG A 92 -7.62 7.28 6.52
CA ARG A 92 -8.33 7.03 7.78
C ARG A 92 -9.42 8.07 8.12
N PRO A 93 -9.23 9.40 7.93
CA PRO A 93 -10.29 10.39 8.18
C PRO A 93 -11.57 10.15 7.37
N GLU A 94 -11.50 9.52 6.20
CA GLU A 94 -12.66 9.17 5.37
C GLU A 94 -13.54 8.08 6.04
N PHE A 95 -12.98 7.30 6.96
CA PHE A 95 -13.63 6.13 7.56
C PHE A 95 -13.89 6.27 9.08
N GLU A 96 -13.33 7.29 9.75
CA GLU A 96 -13.46 7.51 11.20
C GLU A 96 -14.91 7.71 11.68
N HIS A 97 -15.83 8.10 10.79
CA HIS A 97 -17.24 8.29 11.11
C HIS A 97 -18.01 6.95 11.25
N ARG A 98 -17.42 5.83 10.82
CA ARG A 98 -18.04 4.50 10.84
C ARG A 98 -17.70 3.79 12.15
N THR A 99 -18.53 3.98 13.17
CA THR A 99 -18.36 3.36 14.49
C THR A 99 -18.59 1.83 14.49
N VAL A 100 -17.90 1.18 15.42
CA VAL A 100 -17.57 -0.26 15.64
C VAL A 100 -18.74 -1.27 15.68
N LEU A 101 -20.00 -0.85 15.49
CA LEU A 101 -21.16 -1.73 15.66
C LEU A 101 -21.49 -2.61 14.45
N ASP A 102 -20.88 -2.36 13.29
CA ASP A 102 -21.10 -3.09 12.03
C ASP A 102 -19.87 -3.90 11.55
N ALA A 103 -18.85 -4.08 12.39
CA ALA A 103 -17.64 -4.78 11.99
C ALA A 103 -17.92 -6.27 11.75
N ARG A 104 -17.64 -6.77 10.53
CA ARG A 104 -17.69 -8.22 10.26
C ARG A 104 -16.74 -8.95 11.21
N PRO A 105 -17.17 -10.05 11.85
CA PRO A 105 -16.28 -10.82 12.71
C PRO A 105 -15.08 -11.31 11.89
N LEU A 106 -13.88 -11.14 12.45
CA LEU A 106 -12.60 -11.52 11.82
C LEU A 106 -12.56 -13.00 11.38
N ALA A 107 -13.45 -13.83 11.92
CA ALA A 107 -13.65 -15.23 11.55
C ALA A 107 -14.22 -15.45 10.13
N GLY A 108 -14.71 -14.41 9.44
CA GLY A 108 -15.34 -14.51 8.12
C GLY A 108 -14.41 -14.29 6.91
N ILE A 109 -13.17 -13.86 7.12
CA ILE A 109 -12.23 -13.55 6.03
C ILE A 109 -11.56 -14.86 5.59
N ARG A 110 -11.95 -15.39 4.43
CA ARG A 110 -11.29 -16.54 3.81
C ARG A 110 -10.00 -16.09 3.11
N GLN A 111 -8.85 -16.34 3.73
CA GLN A 111 -7.57 -16.48 3.01
C GLN A 111 -7.23 -17.98 2.92
N GLY A 112 -6.60 -18.39 1.81
CA GLY A 112 -6.45 -19.78 1.36
C GLY A 112 -6.01 -20.80 2.43
N SER A 113 -6.44 -22.04 2.23
CA SER A 113 -6.20 -23.21 3.09
C SER A 113 -4.82 -23.21 3.76
N LEU A 114 -4.78 -22.89 5.05
CA LEU A 114 -3.73 -23.37 5.94
C LEU A 114 -4.05 -24.84 6.22
N GLY A 115 -3.20 -25.74 5.71
CA GLY A 115 -3.28 -27.17 6.00
C GLY A 115 -3.31 -27.42 7.51
N ALA A 116 -4.14 -28.36 7.94
CA ALA A 116 -4.48 -28.62 9.33
C ALA A 116 -3.25 -28.85 10.23
N CYS A 117 -2.86 -27.83 11.02
CA CYS A 117 -1.98 -28.02 12.17
C CYS A 117 -2.82 -28.46 13.37
N ARG A 118 -2.71 -29.73 13.74
CA ARG A 118 -3.64 -30.39 14.67
C ARG A 118 -3.39 -30.10 16.17
N THR A 119 -2.40 -29.31 16.56
CA THR A 119 -2.19 -28.97 17.98
C THR A 119 -1.40 -27.67 18.15
N VAL A 120 -2.01 -26.67 18.76
CA VAL A 120 -1.28 -25.54 19.37
C VAL A 120 -1.01 -25.93 20.83
N ARG A 121 0.27 -25.99 21.21
CA ARG A 121 0.65 -26.22 22.60
C ARG A 121 0.92 -24.85 23.24
N ALA A 122 -0.03 -24.36 24.04
CA ALA A 122 0.18 -23.16 24.84
C ALA A 122 1.13 -23.51 26.02
N GLY A 123 2.28 -22.84 26.08
CA GLY A 123 3.18 -22.93 27.24
C GLY A 123 2.58 -22.24 28.46
N PRO A 124 2.97 -22.61 29.69
CA PRO A 124 2.41 -22.03 30.90
C PRO A 124 2.78 -20.54 31.01
N LEU A 125 1.77 -19.71 31.25
CA LEU A 125 1.93 -18.30 31.61
C LEU A 125 2.54 -18.21 33.01
N SER A 126 3.75 -17.65 33.13
CA SER A 126 4.35 -17.34 34.43
C SER A 126 3.82 -15.98 34.90
N ALA A 127 2.96 -15.97 35.93
CA ALA A 127 2.52 -14.74 36.58
C ALA A 127 3.67 -14.12 37.39
N PRO A 128 3.92 -12.80 37.33
CA PRO A 128 4.88 -12.15 38.21
C PRO A 128 4.37 -12.17 39.65
N LYS A 129 5.23 -12.52 40.60
CA LYS A 129 4.91 -12.51 42.04
C LYS A 129 4.68 -11.07 42.50
N LEU A 130 3.47 -10.78 42.99
CA LEU A 130 3.18 -9.60 43.79
C LEU A 130 3.87 -9.77 45.16
N THR A 131 4.99 -9.08 45.38
CA THR A 131 5.62 -9.00 46.70
C THR A 131 4.79 -8.06 47.57
N ASN A 132 4.14 -8.65 48.58
CA ASN A 132 3.36 -7.93 49.58
C ASN A 132 4.33 -7.21 50.54
N VAL A 133 4.41 -5.88 50.46
CA VAL A 133 5.16 -5.05 51.42
C VAL A 133 4.31 -4.97 52.67
N ARG A 134 4.68 -5.74 53.70
CA ARG A 134 4.00 -5.71 55.00
C ARG A 134 4.61 -4.60 55.85
N GLU A 135 3.79 -3.60 56.15
CA GLU A 135 4.03 -2.56 57.14
C GLU A 135 4.46 -3.18 58.48
N ALA A 136 5.56 -2.68 59.04
CA ALA A 136 5.90 -2.85 60.44
C ALA A 136 5.91 -1.46 61.09
N SER A 137 4.81 -1.16 61.76
CA SER A 137 4.63 0.01 62.60
C SER A 137 4.52 -0.46 64.07
N HIS A 138 5.29 0.22 64.93
CA HIS A 138 5.07 0.45 66.36
C HIS A 138 5.33 -0.66 67.40
N GLY A 139 6.25 -0.34 68.32
CA GLY A 139 5.92 -0.20 69.75
C GLY A 139 6.44 -1.28 70.71
N GLY A 140 7.27 -0.88 71.67
CA GLY A 140 7.66 -1.68 72.85
C GLY A 140 9.04 -1.33 73.37
#